data_AF-A0A970L6H6-F1
#
_entry.id   AF-A0A970L6H6-F1
#
_cell.length_a   1.000
_cell.length_b   1.000
_cell.length_c   1.000
_cell.angle_alpha   90.00
_cell.angle_beta   90.00
_cell.angle_gamma   90.00
#
_symmetry.space_group_name_H-M   'P 1'
#
loop_
_entity.id
_entity.type
_entity.pdbx_description
1 polymer ?
#
loop_
_entity_poly.entity_id
_entity_poly.type
_entity_poly.pdbx_seq_one_letter_code
_entity_poly.pdbx_strand_id
1 'polypeptide(L)' 'IVRCDRVAAGIVEACKTAGRIDIPVVVRLQGTNAEEAGEIIKKSGLSVYSAITFREAAEKLKSLYPSHSA' A
#
# COMPACT_ATOMS: atom_id res chain seq x y z
N ILE A 1 18.47 1.11 -10.42
CA ILE A 1 17.79 0.77 -9.15
C ILE A 1 16.45 1.49 -9.11
N VAL A 2 15.37 0.83 -8.67
CA VAL A 2 14.05 1.49 -8.57
C VAL A 2 13.98 2.28 -7.27
N ARG A 3 13.49 3.52 -7.36
CA ARG A 3 13.29 4.45 -6.25
C ARG A 3 11.87 4.31 -5.72
N CYS A 4 11.70 3.65 -4.57
CA CYS A 4 10.39 3.30 -4.02
C CYS A 4 9.57 4.52 -3.63
N ASP A 5 10.23 5.62 -3.23
CA ASP A 5 9.62 6.92 -2.93
C ASP A 5 8.78 7.46 -4.10
N ARG A 6 9.34 7.40 -5.32
CA ARG A 6 8.64 7.84 -6.53
C ARG A 6 7.45 6.96 -6.88
N VAL A 7 7.57 5.64 -6.66
CA VAL A 7 6.48 4.69 -6.90
C VAL A 7 5.34 4.94 -5.92
N ALA A 8 5.63 5.13 -4.63
CA ALA A 8 4.63 5.45 -3.62
C ALA A 8 3.90 6.76 -3.91
N ALA A 9 4.62 7.81 -4.31
CA ALA A 9 4.01 9.08 -4.70
C ALA A 9 3.03 8.90 -5.88
N GLY A 10 3.44 8.12 -6.90
CA GLY A 10 2.57 7.81 -8.04
C GLY A 10 1.32 7.03 -7.67
N ILE A 11 1.43 6.06 -6.74
CA ILE A 11 0.27 5.31 -6.23
C ILE A 11 -0.70 6.24 -5.51
N VAL A 12 -0.19 7.10 -4.63
CA VAL A 12 -1.03 8.06 -3.88
C VAL A 12 -1.76 9.03 -4.81
N GLU A 13 -1.05 9.59 -5.80
CA GLU A 13 -1.65 10.45 -6.83
C GLU A 13 -2.73 9.71 -7.61
N ALA A 14 -2.42 8.50 -8.11
CA ALA A 14 -3.38 7.69 -8.85
C ALA A 14 -4.64 7.37 -8.01
N CYS A 15 -4.47 7.08 -6.73
CA CYS A 15 -5.59 6.83 -5.83
C CYS A 15 -6.44 8.08 -5.59
N LYS A 16 -5.82 9.25 -5.44
CA LYS A 16 -6.55 10.52 -5.33
C LYS A 16 -7.32 10.86 -6.61
N THR A 17 -6.71 10.64 -7.78
CA THR A 17 -7.34 10.88 -9.09
C THR A 17 -8.46 9.89 -9.39
N ALA A 18 -8.27 8.61 -9.04
CA ALA A 18 -9.28 7.57 -9.21
C ALA A 18 -10.50 7.76 -8.28
N GLY A 19 -10.39 8.60 -7.25
CA GLY A 19 -11.47 8.90 -6.33
C GLY A 19 -11.59 7.87 -5.21
N ARG A 20 -12.81 7.40 -4.93
CA ARG A 20 -13.06 6.52 -3.79
C ARG A 20 -12.75 5.07 -4.15
N ILE A 21 -11.57 4.60 -3.75
CA ILE A 21 -11.21 3.19 -3.83
C ILE A 21 -11.83 2.48 -2.63
N ASP A 22 -12.88 1.71 -2.87
CA ASP A 22 -13.56 0.92 -1.84
C ASP A 22 -12.77 -0.36 -1.46
N ILE A 23 -11.78 -0.75 -2.28
CA ILE A 23 -10.98 -1.97 -2.12
C ILE A 23 -9.61 -1.62 -1.48
N PRO A 24 -9.20 -2.27 -0.39
CA PRO A 24 -7.92 -2.00 0.24
C PRO A 24 -6.78 -2.51 -0.65
N VAL A 25 -5.76 -1.68 -0.80
CA VAL A 25 -4.58 -2.01 -1.60
C VAL A 25 -3.41 -2.24 -0.68
N VAL A 26 -2.80 -3.43 -0.76
CA VAL A 26 -1.56 -3.73 -0.03
C VAL A 26 -0.39 -3.75 -1.00
N VAL A 27 0.61 -2.92 -0.72
CA VAL A 27 1.77 -2.72 -1.59
C VAL A 27 3.03 -3.19 -0.89
N ARG A 28 3.75 -4.10 -1.54
CA ARG A 28 5.10 -4.51 -1.12
C ARG A 28 6.13 -3.78 -1.94
N LEU A 29 6.87 -2.88 -1.30
CA LEU A 29 7.93 -2.12 -1.95
C LEU A 29 9.29 -2.74 -1.61
N GLN A 30 10.05 -3.10 -2.63
CA GLN A 30 11.44 -3.57 -2.50
C GLN A 30 12.36 -2.71 -3.36
N GLY A 31 13.34 -2.07 -2.73
CA GLY A 31 14.26 -1.17 -3.40
C GLY A 31 14.84 -0.11 -2.46
N THR A 32 15.37 0.96 -3.04
CA THR A 32 15.95 2.08 -2.29
C THR A 32 14.83 3.00 -1.81
N ASN A 33 14.94 3.52 -0.57
CA ASN A 33 13.95 4.38 0.09
C ASN A 33 12.58 3.71 0.32
N ALA A 34 12.57 2.39 0.58
CA ALA A 34 11.34 1.66 0.91
C ALA A 34 10.66 2.17 2.19
N GLU A 35 11.44 2.60 3.20
CA GLU A 35 10.90 3.19 4.43
C GLU A 35 10.20 4.53 4.16
N GLU A 36 10.83 5.45 3.45
CA GLU A 36 10.22 6.74 3.05
C GLU A 36 8.94 6.51 2.24
N ALA A 37 8.95 5.54 1.33
CA ALA A 37 7.79 5.18 0.53
C ALA A 37 6.61 4.68 1.40
N GLY A 38 6.90 3.92 2.46
CA GLY A 38 5.92 3.51 3.47
C GLY A 38 5.32 4.70 4.22
N GLU A 39 6.14 5.69 4.57
CA GLU A 39 5.68 6.92 5.24
C GLU A 39 4.81 7.79 4.33
N ILE A 40 5.14 7.89 3.03
CA ILE A 40 4.30 8.58 2.03
C ILE A 40 2.91 7.95 1.97
N ILE A 41 2.86 6.61 1.90
CA ILE A 41 1.60 5.87 1.87
C ILE A 41 0.80 6.08 3.17
N LYS A 42 1.42 5.96 4.35
CA LYS A 42 0.74 6.19 5.64
C LYS A 42 0.17 7.60 5.76
N LYS A 43 0.92 8.62 5.34
CA LYS A 43 0.49 10.03 5.41
C LYS A 43 -0.61 10.38 4.40
N SER A 44 -0.83 9.54 3.39
CA SER A 44 -1.84 9.81 2.36
C SER A 44 -3.28 9.75 2.87
N GLY A 45 -3.54 9.06 3.98
CA GLY A 45 -4.89 8.86 4.51
C GLY A 45 -5.78 7.97 3.64
N LEU A 46 -5.21 7.31 2.63
CA LEU A 46 -5.90 6.40 1.72
C LEU A 46 -5.92 4.97 2.29
N SER A 47 -6.82 4.13 1.80
CA SER A 47 -6.88 2.67 2.09
C SER A 47 -5.74 1.89 1.44
N VAL A 48 -4.53 2.43 1.47
CA VAL A 48 -3.32 1.84 0.93
C VAL A 48 -2.37 1.51 2.07
N TYR A 49 -1.87 0.28 2.10
CA TYR A 49 -1.06 -0.24 3.19
C TYR A 49 0.26 -0.78 2.66
N SER A 50 1.36 -0.43 3.33
CA SER A 50 2.65 -1.07 3.07
C SER A 50 2.79 -2.39 3.83
N ALA A 51 3.47 -3.35 3.20
CA ALA A 51 3.90 -4.61 3.79
C ALA A 51 5.32 -4.95 3.36
N ILE A 52 6.09 -5.61 4.23
CA ILE A 52 7.48 -5.98 3.95
C ILE A 52 7.53 -7.42 3.42
N THR A 53 6.84 -8.32 4.12
CA THR A 53 6.75 -9.73 3.74
C THR A 53 5.41 -10.06 3.09
N PHE A 54 5.40 -11.12 2.27
CA PHE A 54 4.18 -11.62 1.66
C PHE A 54 3.18 -12.12 2.72
N ARG A 55 3.69 -12.72 3.81
CA ARG A 55 2.88 -13.17 4.94
C ARG A 55 2.18 -12.00 5.63
N GLU A 56 2.90 -10.92 5.91
CA GLU A 56 2.28 -9.70 6.46
C GLU A 56 1.23 -9.11 5.51
N ALA A 57 1.51 -9.10 4.20
CA ALA A 57 0.54 -8.60 3.24
C ALA A 57 -0.77 -9.42 3.28
N ALA A 58 -0.67 -10.75 3.35
CA ALA A 58 -1.82 -11.65 3.45
C ALA A 58 -2.60 -11.48 4.77
N GLU A 59 -1.90 -11.41 5.92
CA GLU A 59 -2.53 -11.18 7.22
C GLU A 59 -3.26 -9.83 7.27
N LYS A 60 -2.67 -8.80 6.66
CA LYS A 60 -3.26 -7.45 6.59
C LYS A 60 -4.49 -7.42 5.71
N LEU A 61 -4.45 -8.09 4.55
CA LEU A 61 -5.62 -8.28 3.69
C LEU A 61 -6.75 -9.00 4.45
N LYS A 62 -6.43 -10.06 5.19
CA LYS A 62 -7.39 -10.82 6.00
C LYS A 62 -8.04 -9.96 7.10
N SER A 63 -7.24 -9.11 7.76
CA SER A 63 -7.72 -8.17 8.78
C SER A 63 -8.63 -7.08 8.20
N LEU A 64 -8.31 -6.59 7.00
CA LEU A 64 -9.09 -5.55 6.33
C LEU A 64 -10.37 -6.09 5.68
N TYR A 65 -10.35 -7.32 5.15
CA TYR A 65 -11.46 -8.00 4.50
C TYR A 65 -11.72 -9.39 5.13
N PRO A 66 -12.36 -9.44 6.31
CA PRO A 66 -12.69 -10.70 6.98
C PRO A 66 -13.80 -11.50 6.28
N SER A 67 -14.49 -10.91 5.29
CA SER A 67 -15.70 -11.43 4.65
C SER A 67 -15.50 -12.59 3.66
N HIS A 68 -14.27 -13.07 3.45
CA HIS A 68 -13.98 -14.24 2.59
C HIS A 68 -13.21 -15.35 3.32
N SER A 69 -13.42 -15.51 4.63
CA SER A 69 -13.01 -16.72 5.35
C SER A 69 -14.01 -17.84 5.10
N ALA A 70 -13.90 -18.48 3.93
CA ALA A 70 -14.48 -19.80 3.63
C ALA A 70 -13.34 -20.78 3.38
#